data_AF-A0A3D4NIE1-F1
#
_entry.id   AF-A0A3D4NIE1-F1
#
_cell.length_a   1.000
_cell.length_b   1.000
_cell.length_c   1.000
_cell.angle_alpha   90.00
_cell.angle_beta   90.00
_cell.angle_gamma   90.00
#
_symmetry.space_group_name_H-M   'P 1'
#
loop_
_entity.id
_entity.type
_entity.pdbx_description
1 polymer ?
#
loop_
_entity_poly.entity_id
_entity_poly.type
_entity_poly.pdbx_seq_one_letter_code
_entity_poly.pdbx_strand_id
1 'polypeptide(L)' 'LTPFSQVLLSELEQGTVEWGPNFDGTLDEPLVLPARLPNILLNGTTGIAVGM' A
#
# COMPACT_ATOMS: atom_id res chain seq x y z
N LEU A 1 11.28 -3.97 8.26
CA LEU A 1 9.98 -3.27 8.34
C LEU A 1 9.71 -2.93 9.80
N THR A 2 9.10 -1.78 10.07
CA THR A 2 8.71 -1.44 11.45
C THR A 2 7.49 -2.29 11.86
N PRO A 3 7.21 -2.48 13.16
CA PRO A 3 6.02 -3.21 13.58
C PRO A 3 4.72 -2.66 12.98
N PHE A 4 4.66 -1.34 12.74
CA PHE A 4 3.52 -0.69 12.11
C PHE A 4 3.22 -1.21 10.67
N SER A 5 4.24 -1.62 9.91
CA SER A 5 4.03 -2.15 8.55
C SER A 5 3.14 -3.40 8.51
N GLN A 6 3.01 -4.14 9.62
CA GLN A 6 2.10 -5.30 9.70
C GLN A 6 0.63 -4.91 9.53
N VAL A 7 0.26 -3.67 9.88
CA VAL A 7 -1.08 -3.11 9.65
C VAL A 7 -1.41 -3.05 8.16
N LEU A 8 -0.40 -2.99 7.29
CA LEU A 8 -0.55 -2.88 5.84
C LEU A 8 -0.32 -4.21 5.10
N LEU A 9 0.41 -5.16 5.70
CA LEU A 9 0.93 -6.34 4.98
C LEU A 9 0.43 -7.69 5.51
N SER A 10 -0.14 -7.74 6.72
CA SER A 10 -0.51 -9.02 7.37
C SER A 10 -1.54 -9.86 6.60
N GLU A 11 -2.35 -9.25 5.74
CA GLU A 11 -3.44 -9.90 5.02
C GLU A 11 -3.22 -9.92 3.49
N LEU A 12 -2.03 -9.53 3.01
CA LEU A 12 -1.77 -9.30 1.58
C LEU A 12 -2.02 -10.52 0.68
N GLU A 13 -1.72 -11.72 1.17
CA GLU A 13 -1.86 -12.98 0.41
C GLU A 13 -3.24 -13.65 0.58
N GLN A 14 -4.18 -12.99 1.27
CA GLN A 14 -5.51 -13.57 1.58
C GLN A 14 -6.58 -13.21 0.54
N GLY A 15 -6.18 -12.71 -0.63
CA GLY A 15 -7.11 -12.31 -1.71
C GLY A 15 -7.92 -11.05 -1.39
N THR A 16 -7.42 -10.18 -0.52
CA THR A 16 -8.10 -8.96 -0.08
C THR A 16 -7.93 -7.77 -1.02
N VAL A 17 -7.02 -7.87 -1.99
CA VAL A 17 -6.66 -6.79 -2.92
C VAL A 17 -6.47 -7.32 -4.33
N GLU A 18 -6.67 -6.45 -5.30
CA GLU A 18 -6.36 -6.71 -6.70
C GLU A 18 -4.85 -6.59 -6.95
N TRP A 19 -4.37 -7.42 -7.87
CA TRP A 19 -2.98 -7.46 -8.30
C TRP A 19 -2.91 -7.06 -9.78
N GLY A 20 -1.84 -6.36 -10.15
CA GLY A 20 -1.54 -5.99 -11.53
C GLY A 20 -0.06 -6.14 -11.84
N PRO A 21 0.32 -6.09 -13.13
CA PRO A 21 1.71 -6.23 -13.53
C PRO A 21 2.56 -5.07 -13.00
N ASN A 22 3.81 -5.39 -12.64
CA ASN A 22 4.83 -4.41 -12.28
C ASN A 22 5.31 -3.61 -13.51
N PHE A 23 6.24 -2.69 -13.31
CA PHE A 23 6.70 -1.73 -14.33
C PHE A 23 7.19 -2.35 -15.66
N ASP A 24 7.75 -3.57 -15.63
CA ASP A 24 8.24 -4.30 -16.80
C ASP A 24 7.41 -5.55 -17.16
N GLY A 25 6.32 -5.80 -16.43
CA GLY A 25 5.40 -6.91 -16.65
C GLY A 25 5.97 -8.30 -16.30
N THR A 26 7.07 -8.37 -15.56
CA THR A 26 7.69 -9.65 -15.16
C THR A 26 7.13 -10.22 -13.86
N LEU A 27 6.55 -9.37 -13.01
CA LEU A 27 5.98 -9.71 -11.71
C LEU A 27 4.62 -9.06 -11.56
N ASP A 28 3.83 -9.52 -10.60
CA ASP A 28 2.62 -8.84 -10.16
C ASP A 28 2.85 -8.12 -8.83
N GLU A 29 2.28 -6.93 -8.68
CA GLU A 29 2.27 -6.14 -7.47
C GLU A 29 0.84 -5.76 -7.05
N PRO A 30 0.56 -5.63 -5.74
CA PRO A 30 -0.76 -5.26 -5.27
C PRO A 30 -1.06 -3.81 -5.63
N LEU A 31 -2.24 -3.55 -6.20
CA LEU A 31 -2.65 -2.19 -6.60
C LEU A 31 -2.93 -1.29 -5.39
N VAL A 32 -3.33 -1.90 -4.27
CA VAL A 32 -3.56 -1.26 -2.98
C VAL A 32 -3.07 -2.16 -1.85
N LEU A 33 -2.75 -1.57 -0.69
CA LEU A 33 -2.41 -2.35 0.51
C LEU A 33 -3.66 -2.55 1.40
N PRO A 34 -3.87 -3.75 1.96
CA PRO A 34 -4.99 -4.03 2.87
C PRO A 34 -4.74 -3.41 4.26
N ALA A 35 -4.81 -2.09 4.35
CA ALA A 35 -4.59 -1.35 5.59
C ALA A 35 -5.71 -1.62 6.60
N ARG A 36 -5.36 -2.17 7.77
CA ARG A 36 -6.31 -2.45 8.86
C ARG A 36 -6.70 -1.23 9.71
N LEU A 37 -6.06 -0.08 9.46
CA LEU A 37 -6.31 1.20 10.14
C LEU A 37 -6.33 2.34 9.10
N PRO A 38 -7.00 3.48 9.39
CA PRO A 38 -7.08 4.62 8.48
C PRO A 38 -5.73 5.36 8.35
N ASN A 39 -4.81 4.81 7.56
CA ASN A 39 -3.41 5.23 7.47
C ASN A 39 -3.24 6.70 7.07
N ILE A 40 -4.12 7.23 6.21
CA ILE A 40 -4.08 8.63 5.77
C ILE A 40 -4.30 9.58 6.96
N LEU A 41 -5.22 9.26 7.88
CA LEU A 41 -5.46 10.09 9.06
C LEU A 41 -4.32 9.99 10.08
N LEU A 42 -3.69 8.81 10.17
CA LEU A 42 -2.63 8.55 11.15
C LEU A 42 -1.29 9.16 10.75
N ASN A 43 -0.92 9.03 9.47
CA ASN A 43 0.41 9.40 8.98
C ASN A 43 0.38 10.63 8.07
N GLY A 44 -0.80 11.07 7.60
CA GLY A 44 -0.93 12.14 6.63
C GLY A 44 -0.27 11.80 5.29
N THR A 45 -0.01 12.85 4.52
CA THR A 45 0.79 12.79 3.30
C THR A 45 1.97 13.74 3.47
N THR A 46 3.16 13.31 3.06
CA THR A 46 4.35 14.18 3.03
C THR A 46 4.71 14.44 1.59
N GLY A 47 4.69 15.70 1.17
CA GLY A 47 5.08 16.09 -0.18
C GLY A 47 4.82 17.58 -0.44
N ILE A 48 5.63 18.18 -1.31
CA ILE A 48 5.46 19.55 -1.79
C ILE A 48 5.19 19.52 -3.28
N ALA A 49 3.98 19.14 -3.66
CA ALA A 49 3.59 19.17 -5.05
C ALA A 49 3.26 20.62 -5.44
N VAL A 50 4.02 21.20 -6.37
CA VAL A 50 3.77 22.54 -6.89
C VAL A 50 2.52 22.49 -7.77
N GLY A 51 1.45 23.17 -7.34
CA GLY A 51 0.18 23.25 -8.08
C GLY A 51 -0.87 22.21 -7.68
N MET A 52 -0.65 21.49 -6.57
CA MET A 52 -1.68 20.74 -5.85
C MET A 52 -2.30 21.61 -4.75
#